data_AF-A0A914G8U7-F1
#
_entry.id   AF-A0A914G8U7-F1
#
_cell.length_a   1.000
_cell.length_b   1.000
_cell.length_c   1.000
_cell.angle_alpha   90.00
_cell.angle_beta   90.00
_cell.angle_gamma   90.00
#
_symmetry.space_group_name_H-M   'P 1'
#
loop_
_entity.id
_entity.type
_entity.pdbx_description
1 polymer ?
#
loop_
_entity_poly.entity_id
_entity_poly.type
_entity_poly.pdbx_seq_one_letter_code
_entity_poly.pdbx_strand_id
1 'polypeptide(L)'
;MHIIPRLNHENKFIRLHAAFCMKMCDQVSFKHENILKESIEGLMGRIASPDELLAVKVEAGIAINSILDEQEDKAAKYIRPHVRSLLTELFRLLTQTSLDELTTITDSIIETFPEEVIPVAVEVATEIHNLFVKYASQHHDESAAVDEGDDGGEDEEDKTITMIGLLSTLQTLLDLVDDNPEISSKLEPVVFNIVHTIYTSDAY
;
A
#
# COMPACT_ATOMS: atom_id res chain seq x y z
N MET A 1 -25.24 12.44 -1.44
CA MET A 1 -24.80 11.17 -2.06
C MET A 1 -25.05 10.04 -1.06
N HIS A 2 -25.90 9.07 -1.39
CA HIS A 2 -26.40 8.06 -0.43
C HIS A 2 -25.35 6.96 -0.09
N ILE A 3 -24.12 7.08 -0.59
CA ILE A 3 -23.06 6.07 -0.45
C ILE A 3 -22.27 6.23 0.86
N ILE A 4 -21.97 7.46 1.31
CA ILE A 4 -21.20 7.70 2.56
C ILE A 4 -21.79 6.94 3.76
N PRO A 5 -23.12 6.98 4.03
CA PRO A 5 -23.68 6.23 5.16
C PRO A 5 -23.50 4.71 5.04
N ARG A 6 -23.36 4.18 3.81
CA ARG A 6 -23.19 2.75 3.55
C ARG A 6 -21.79 2.25 3.92
N LEU A 7 -20.79 3.13 4.03
CA LEU A 7 -19.49 2.78 4.60
C LEU A 7 -19.61 2.31 6.05
N ASN A 8 -20.67 2.70 6.78
CA ASN A 8 -20.91 2.28 8.16
C ASN A 8 -22.04 1.25 8.33
N HIS A 9 -22.45 0.60 7.24
CA HIS A 9 -23.50 -0.42 7.29
C HIS A 9 -23.04 -1.66 8.07
N GLU A 10 -23.93 -2.31 8.83
CA GLU A 10 -23.59 -3.51 9.63
C GLU A 10 -23.03 -4.66 8.77
N ASN A 11 -23.62 -4.86 7.59
CA ASN A 11 -23.17 -5.84 6.61
C ASN A 11 -21.86 -5.41 5.90
N LYS A 12 -20.81 -6.22 6.03
CA LYS A 12 -19.48 -5.97 5.43
C LYS A 12 -19.50 -5.92 3.90
N PHE A 13 -20.32 -6.74 3.24
CA PHE A 13 -20.47 -6.72 1.77
C PHE A 13 -21.04 -5.39 1.28
N ILE A 14 -21.95 -4.76 2.04
CA ILE A 14 -22.47 -3.44 1.69
C ILE A 14 -21.37 -2.38 1.85
N ARG A 15 -20.51 -2.49 2.86
CA ARG A 15 -19.36 -1.60 3.03
C ARG A 15 -18.35 -1.76 1.89
N LEU A 16 -18.10 -2.98 1.44
CA LEU A 16 -17.24 -3.28 0.29
C LEU A 16 -17.75 -2.57 -0.97
N HIS A 17 -19.02 -2.79 -1.31
CA HIS A 17 -19.63 -2.13 -2.48
C HIS A 17 -19.66 -0.61 -2.32
N ALA A 18 -19.84 -0.10 -1.10
CA ALA A 18 -19.78 1.34 -0.86
C ALA A 18 -18.38 1.89 -1.13
N ALA A 19 -17.31 1.24 -0.66
CA ALA A 19 -15.92 1.63 -0.94
C ALA A 19 -15.61 1.56 -2.45
N PHE A 20 -16.01 0.47 -3.11
CA PHE A 20 -15.89 0.34 -4.57
C PHE A 20 -16.64 1.44 -5.33
N CYS A 21 -17.86 1.79 -4.91
CA CYS A 21 -18.60 2.89 -5.54
C CYS A 21 -17.92 4.25 -5.30
N MET A 22 -17.20 4.43 -4.18
CA MET A 22 -16.42 5.65 -3.93
C MET A 22 -15.23 5.77 -4.88
N LYS A 23 -14.57 4.66 -5.23
CA LYS A 23 -13.54 4.63 -6.29
C LYS A 23 -14.08 5.22 -7.59
N MET A 24 -15.27 4.78 -8.02
CA MET A 24 -15.94 5.23 -9.26
C MET A 24 -16.44 6.68 -9.23
N CYS A 25 -16.26 7.40 -8.12
CA CYS A 25 -16.57 8.82 -8.03
C CYS A 25 -15.41 9.71 -8.51
N ASP A 26 -14.27 9.11 -8.87
CA ASP A 26 -13.20 9.71 -9.65
C ASP A 26 -13.73 10.42 -10.91
N GLN A 27 -14.71 9.85 -11.62
CA GLN A 27 -15.28 10.44 -12.84
C GLN A 27 -16.22 11.62 -12.56
N VAL A 28 -16.51 11.93 -11.30
CA VAL A 28 -17.41 13.02 -10.90
C VAL A 28 -16.80 13.77 -9.71
N SER A 29 -16.02 14.80 -10.00
CA SER A 29 -15.42 15.67 -8.97
C SER A 29 -16.43 16.07 -7.87
N PHE A 30 -16.00 15.98 -6.61
CA PHE A 30 -16.83 16.30 -5.48
C PHE A 30 -17.09 17.81 -5.47
N LYS A 31 -18.31 18.21 -5.85
CA LYS A 31 -18.71 19.63 -5.90
C LYS A 31 -18.70 20.30 -4.52
N HIS A 32 -18.82 19.52 -3.45
CA HIS A 32 -18.88 20.01 -2.07
C HIS A 32 -17.76 19.40 -1.24
N GLU A 33 -16.91 20.26 -0.69
CA GLU A 33 -15.76 19.88 0.13
C GLU A 33 -16.15 19.07 1.38
N ASN A 34 -17.31 19.35 1.98
CA ASN A 34 -17.82 18.55 3.10
C ASN A 34 -18.07 17.08 2.71
N ILE A 35 -18.54 16.84 1.49
CA ILE A 35 -18.79 15.47 1.00
C ILE A 35 -17.45 14.76 0.78
N LEU A 36 -16.45 15.46 0.21
CA LEU A 36 -15.10 14.94 0.06
C LEU A 36 -14.50 14.57 1.43
N LYS A 37 -14.57 15.48 2.40
CA LYS A 37 -14.10 15.26 3.77
C LYS A 37 -14.75 14.02 4.39
N GLU A 38 -16.08 13.95 4.42
CA GLU A 38 -16.81 12.82 5.01
C GLU A 38 -16.50 11.49 4.30
N SER A 39 -16.23 11.53 2.99
CA SER A 39 -15.85 10.36 2.21
C SER A 39 -14.47 9.85 2.61
N ILE A 40 -13.47 10.74 2.68
CA ILE A 40 -12.11 10.41 3.10
C ILE A 40 -12.11 9.91 4.55
N GLU A 41 -12.76 10.61 5.47
CA GLU A 41 -12.85 10.19 6.88
C GLU A 41 -13.54 8.83 7.02
N GLY A 42 -14.59 8.58 6.23
CA GLY A 42 -15.28 7.29 6.18
C GLY A 42 -14.38 6.15 5.71
N LEU A 43 -13.62 6.36 4.63
CA LEU A 43 -12.70 5.37 4.06
C LEU A 43 -11.52 5.10 5.00
N MET A 44 -10.89 6.15 5.53
CA MET A 44 -9.84 6.05 6.55
C MET A 44 -10.32 5.27 7.77
N GLY A 45 -11.57 5.52 8.20
CA GLY A 45 -12.23 4.79 9.29
C GLY A 45 -12.54 3.32 8.97
N ARG A 46 -12.49 2.88 7.71
CA ARG A 46 -12.53 1.45 7.33
C ARG A 46 -11.16 0.82 7.37
N ILE A 47 -10.16 1.50 6.82
CA ILE A 47 -8.76 1.06 6.83
C ILE A 47 -8.28 0.84 8.28
N ALA A 48 -8.54 1.80 9.17
CA ALA A 48 -8.12 1.74 10.57
C ALA A 48 -8.93 0.77 11.45
N SER A 49 -10.04 0.19 10.95
CA SER A 49 -10.90 -0.66 11.77
C SER A 49 -10.30 -2.07 11.96
N PRO A 50 -10.08 -2.55 13.20
CA PRO A 50 -9.38 -3.81 13.45
C PRO A 50 -10.19 -5.04 12.96
N ASP A 51 -11.51 -5.03 13.12
CA ASP A 51 -12.39 -6.17 12.79
C ASP A 51 -12.98 -6.08 11.36
N GLU A 52 -12.38 -5.27 10.48
CA GLU A 52 -12.87 -5.08 9.12
C GLU A 52 -12.38 -6.17 8.16
N LEU A 53 -13.18 -6.46 7.12
CA LEU A 53 -12.78 -7.39 6.06
C LEU A 53 -11.61 -6.82 5.25
N LEU A 54 -10.60 -7.64 4.94
CA LEU A 54 -9.43 -7.20 4.15
C LEU A 54 -9.83 -6.57 2.82
N ALA A 55 -10.75 -7.20 2.09
CA ALA A 55 -11.26 -6.65 0.84
C ALA A 55 -11.85 -5.24 0.99
N VAL A 56 -12.53 -4.93 2.11
CA VAL A 56 -13.07 -3.58 2.35
C VAL A 56 -11.94 -2.59 2.57
N LYS A 57 -10.88 -2.99 3.27
CA LYS A 57 -9.72 -2.13 3.50
C LYS A 57 -8.94 -1.87 2.21
N VAL A 58 -8.75 -2.90 1.38
CA VAL A 58 -8.12 -2.79 0.05
C VAL A 58 -8.91 -1.82 -0.82
N GLU A 59 -10.23 -2.04 -0.98
CA GLU A 59 -11.08 -1.14 -1.76
C GLU A 59 -11.12 0.29 -1.20
N ALA A 60 -11.05 0.45 0.13
CA ALA A 60 -10.97 1.77 0.74
C ALA A 60 -9.63 2.46 0.43
N GLY A 61 -8.51 1.73 0.43
CA GLY A 61 -7.20 2.23 0.03
C GLY A 61 -7.18 2.67 -1.43
N ILE A 62 -7.69 1.83 -2.33
CA ILE A 62 -7.82 2.15 -3.76
C ILE A 62 -8.68 3.40 -3.96
N ALA A 63 -9.84 3.47 -3.29
CA ALA A 63 -10.72 4.63 -3.38
C ALA A 63 -10.08 5.92 -2.86
N ILE A 64 -9.26 5.86 -1.81
CA ILE A 64 -8.50 7.02 -1.33
C ILE A 64 -7.49 7.47 -2.38
N ASN A 65 -6.76 6.53 -2.98
CA ASN A 65 -5.79 6.83 -4.03
C ASN A 65 -6.48 7.53 -5.22
N SER A 66 -7.57 6.96 -5.73
CA SER A 66 -8.32 7.56 -6.84
C SER A 66 -8.87 8.95 -6.52
N ILE A 67 -9.27 9.21 -5.27
CA ILE A 67 -9.69 10.55 -4.83
C ILE A 67 -8.51 11.51 -4.80
N LEU A 68 -7.34 11.05 -4.34
CA LEU A 68 -6.13 11.84 -4.26
C LEU A 68 -5.64 12.22 -5.66
N ASP A 69 -5.57 11.25 -6.58
CA ASP A 69 -5.13 11.45 -7.96
C ASP A 69 -5.97 12.52 -8.71
N GLU A 70 -7.28 12.59 -8.45
CA GLU A 70 -8.18 13.53 -9.13
C GLU A 70 -8.30 14.90 -8.42
N GLN A 71 -8.17 14.94 -7.09
CA GLN A 71 -8.49 16.12 -6.28
C GLN A 71 -7.45 16.41 -5.17
N GLU A 72 -6.17 16.18 -5.46
CA GLU A 72 -5.05 16.31 -4.51
C GLU A 72 -5.13 17.58 -3.67
N ASP A 73 -5.23 18.76 -4.32
CA ASP A 73 -5.31 20.08 -3.67
C ASP A 73 -6.34 20.18 -2.54
N LYS A 74 -7.45 19.44 -2.66
CA LYS A 74 -8.54 19.44 -1.68
C LYS A 74 -8.50 18.25 -0.74
N ALA A 75 -8.10 17.08 -1.23
CA ALA A 75 -8.11 15.82 -0.50
C ALA A 75 -6.93 15.69 0.46
N ALA A 76 -5.74 16.16 0.04
CA ALA A 76 -4.48 15.95 0.75
C ALA A 76 -4.55 16.39 2.22
N LYS A 77 -5.17 17.54 2.51
CA LYS A 77 -5.31 18.06 3.89
C LYS A 77 -6.10 17.15 4.84
N TYR A 78 -6.98 16.30 4.32
CA TYR A 78 -7.75 15.35 5.12
C TYR A 78 -7.04 14.02 5.31
N ILE A 79 -6.12 13.66 4.40
CA ILE A 79 -5.33 12.43 4.46
C ILE A 79 -4.06 12.65 5.28
N ARG A 80 -3.45 13.84 5.18
CA ARG A 80 -2.20 14.24 5.82
C ARG A 80 -2.05 13.82 7.30
N PRO A 81 -3.06 14.02 8.18
CA PRO A 81 -2.95 13.61 9.59
C PRO A 81 -2.83 12.10 9.80
N HIS A 82 -3.13 11.31 8.78
CA HIS A 82 -3.21 9.86 8.83
C HIS A 82 -2.17 9.14 7.96
N VAL A 83 -1.29 9.86 7.24
CA VAL A 83 -0.33 9.28 6.28
C VAL A 83 0.47 8.14 6.89
N ARG A 84 1.07 8.33 8.07
CA ARG A 84 1.83 7.27 8.76
C ARG A 84 0.97 6.03 9.02
N SER A 85 -0.25 6.21 9.55
CA SER A 85 -1.16 5.09 9.83
C SER A 85 -1.65 4.41 8.56
N LEU A 86 -1.84 5.17 7.48
CA LEU A 86 -2.23 4.66 6.18
C LEU A 86 -1.13 3.76 5.61
N LEU A 87 0.13 4.23 5.58
CA LEU A 87 1.28 3.45 5.14
C LEU A 87 1.42 2.14 5.95
N THR A 88 1.32 2.22 7.28
CA THR A 88 1.37 1.01 8.12
C THR A 88 0.27 0.01 7.75
N GLU A 89 -0.96 0.47 7.52
CA GLU A 89 -2.06 -0.42 7.11
C GLU A 89 -1.89 -0.94 5.68
N LEU A 90 -1.35 -0.15 4.74
CA LEU A 90 -1.05 -0.59 3.38
C LEU A 90 -0.01 -1.72 3.37
N PHE A 91 1.09 -1.59 4.12
CA PHE A 91 2.06 -2.69 4.28
C PHE A 91 1.45 -3.92 4.95
N ARG A 92 0.57 -3.72 5.93
CA ARG A 92 -0.16 -4.83 6.57
C ARG A 92 -1.07 -5.54 5.58
N LEU A 93 -1.74 -4.82 4.69
CA LEU A 93 -2.57 -5.38 3.62
C LEU A 93 -1.71 -6.12 2.59
N LEU A 94 -0.62 -5.51 2.11
CA LEU A 94 0.36 -6.17 1.24
C LEU A 94 0.78 -7.52 1.82
N THR A 95 1.17 -7.54 3.10
CA THR A 95 1.57 -8.77 3.82
C THR A 95 0.51 -9.87 3.81
N GLN A 96 -0.77 -9.49 3.82
CA GLN A 96 -1.92 -10.39 4.00
C GLN A 96 -2.59 -10.79 2.69
N THR A 97 -2.45 -10.00 1.64
CA THR A 97 -3.14 -10.21 0.37
C THR A 97 -2.20 -10.42 -0.80
N SER A 98 -0.92 -10.05 -0.69
CA SER A 98 0.06 -10.07 -1.80
C SER A 98 -0.50 -9.43 -3.07
N LEU A 99 -1.21 -8.30 -2.92
CA LEU A 99 -1.80 -7.57 -4.06
C LEU A 99 -0.82 -6.48 -4.48
N ASP A 100 -0.33 -6.57 -5.70
CA ASP A 100 0.62 -5.64 -6.30
C ASP A 100 0.04 -4.21 -6.43
N GLU A 101 -1.26 -4.04 -6.71
CA GLU A 101 -1.91 -2.72 -6.79
C GLU A 101 -1.68 -1.88 -5.51
N LEU A 102 -1.49 -2.53 -4.34
CA LEU A 102 -1.20 -1.82 -3.09
C LEU A 102 0.19 -1.18 -3.06
N THR A 103 1.17 -1.67 -3.84
CA THR A 103 2.48 -1.00 -3.95
C THR A 103 2.33 0.30 -4.73
N THR A 104 1.55 0.32 -5.81
CA THR A 104 1.25 1.55 -6.56
C THR A 104 0.55 2.61 -5.71
N ILE A 105 -0.39 2.21 -4.86
CA ILE A 105 -1.03 3.13 -3.91
C ILE A 105 0.00 3.66 -2.90
N THR A 106 0.87 2.79 -2.41
CA THR A 106 1.93 3.18 -1.47
C THR A 106 2.88 4.21 -2.09
N ASP A 107 3.26 4.03 -3.35
CA ASP A 107 4.10 4.97 -4.11
C ASP A 107 3.43 6.34 -4.22
N SER A 108 2.15 6.39 -4.62
CA SER A 108 1.39 7.66 -4.70
C SER A 108 1.33 8.38 -3.34
N ILE A 109 1.13 7.65 -2.25
CA ILE A 109 1.16 8.24 -0.89
C ILE A 109 2.56 8.76 -0.53
N ILE A 110 3.63 8.03 -0.88
CA ILE A 110 5.02 8.45 -0.62
C ILE A 110 5.34 9.74 -1.37
N GLU A 111 4.96 9.82 -2.65
CA GLU A 111 5.21 10.97 -3.53
C GLU A 111 4.37 12.20 -3.14
N THR A 112 3.12 11.99 -2.73
CA THR A 112 2.18 13.09 -2.40
C THR A 112 2.47 13.73 -1.04
N PHE A 113 3.05 12.98 -0.09
CA PHE A 113 3.22 13.43 1.30
C PHE A 113 4.68 13.40 1.78
N PRO A 114 5.63 14.08 1.09
CA PRO A 114 7.06 14.06 1.45
C PRO A 114 7.31 14.50 2.90
N GLU A 115 6.63 15.55 3.36
CA GLU A 115 6.81 16.13 4.69
C GLU A 115 6.44 15.14 5.82
N GLU A 116 5.44 14.30 5.57
CA GLU A 116 4.98 13.27 6.52
C GLU A 116 5.78 11.97 6.40
N VAL A 117 6.30 11.66 5.21
CA VAL A 117 7.02 10.40 4.91
C VAL A 117 8.49 10.46 5.31
N ILE A 118 9.20 11.55 5.01
CA ILE A 118 10.64 11.70 5.31
C ILE A 118 10.97 11.36 6.78
N PRO A 119 10.21 11.84 7.79
CA PRO A 119 10.48 11.52 9.19
C PRO A 119 10.38 10.04 9.55
N VAL A 120 9.66 9.25 8.76
CA VAL A 120 9.43 7.80 8.95
C VAL A 120 10.05 6.96 7.83
N ALA A 121 10.86 7.53 6.94
CA ALA A 121 11.41 6.84 5.77
C ALA A 121 12.18 5.57 6.14
N VAL A 122 12.95 5.59 7.23
CA VAL A 122 13.68 4.40 7.70
C VAL A 122 12.73 3.29 8.13
N GLU A 123 11.61 3.63 8.77
CA GLU A 123 10.57 2.65 9.15
C GLU A 123 9.93 2.05 7.89
N VAL A 124 9.56 2.89 6.92
CA VAL A 124 8.99 2.47 5.63
C VAL A 124 9.94 1.52 4.88
N ALA A 125 11.21 1.88 4.74
CA ALA A 125 12.22 1.03 4.10
C ALA A 125 12.41 -0.30 4.83
N THR A 126 12.33 -0.29 6.16
CA THR A 126 12.45 -1.51 6.96
C THR A 126 11.26 -2.45 6.74
N GLU A 127 10.04 -1.92 6.66
CA GLU A 127 8.85 -2.71 6.31
C GLU A 127 8.96 -3.32 4.90
N ILE A 128 9.45 -2.55 3.92
CA ILE A 128 9.72 -3.04 2.56
C ILE A 128 10.74 -4.19 2.59
N HIS A 129 11.86 -4.02 3.29
CA HIS A 129 12.87 -5.07 3.46
C HIS A 129 12.26 -6.34 4.08
N ASN A 130 11.49 -6.21 5.16
CA ASN A 130 10.92 -7.36 5.86
C ASN A 130 9.95 -8.13 4.96
N LEU A 131 9.11 -7.42 4.20
CA LEU A 131 8.21 -8.02 3.23
C LEU A 131 8.98 -8.72 2.10
N PHE A 132 10.00 -8.07 1.56
CA PHE A 132 10.84 -8.62 0.50
C PHE A 132 11.51 -9.93 0.94
N VAL A 133 12.17 -9.94 2.12
CA VAL A 133 12.83 -11.14 2.67
C VAL A 133 11.82 -12.25 2.92
N LYS A 134 10.63 -11.92 3.42
CA LYS A 134 9.56 -12.89 3.64
C LYS A 134 9.17 -13.57 2.32
N TYR A 135 8.90 -12.79 1.27
CA TYR A 135 8.52 -13.34 -0.02
C TYR A 135 9.65 -14.12 -0.69
N ALA A 136 10.88 -13.61 -0.64
CA ALA A 136 12.06 -14.31 -1.16
C ALA A 136 12.29 -15.68 -0.50
N SER A 137 12.06 -15.76 0.82
CA SER A 137 12.19 -17.03 1.57
C SER A 137 11.09 -18.03 1.20
N GLN A 138 9.85 -17.55 1.03
CA GLN A 138 8.72 -18.38 0.61
C GLN A 138 8.92 -18.95 -0.80
N HIS A 139 9.43 -18.13 -1.72
CA HIS A 139 9.75 -18.55 -3.08
C HIS A 139 10.82 -19.66 -3.12
N HIS A 140 11.82 -19.61 -2.23
CA HIS A 140 12.84 -20.64 -2.15
C HIS A 140 12.30 -21.97 -1.59
N ASP A 141 11.48 -21.91 -0.52
CA ASP A 141 10.91 -23.11 0.11
C ASP A 141 9.90 -23.84 -0.80
N GLU A 142 9.14 -23.10 -1.61
CA GLU A 142 8.18 -23.66 -2.57
C GLU A 142 8.91 -24.29 -3.78
N SER A 143 9.92 -23.64 -4.36
CA SER A 143 10.68 -24.21 -5.49
C SER A 143 11.46 -25.50 -5.13
N ALA A 144 11.78 -25.70 -3.85
CA ALA A 144 12.41 -26.95 -3.36
C ALA A 144 11.41 -28.10 -3.15
N ALA A 145 10.10 -27.82 -3.14
CA ALA A 145 9.03 -28.79 -2.90
C ALA A 145 8.36 -29.31 -4.20
N VAL A 146 8.64 -28.72 -5.35
CA VAL A 146 8.03 -29.08 -6.65
C VAL A 146 8.77 -30.24 -7.33
N ASP A 147 8.55 -31.46 -6.86
CA ASP A 147 8.82 -32.71 -7.62
C ASP A 147 7.53 -33.47 -8.02
N GLU A 148 6.33 -33.01 -7.66
CA GLU A 148 5.10 -33.71 -8.05
C GLU A 148 3.96 -32.76 -8.48
N GLY A 149 4.02 -32.31 -9.74
CA GLY A 149 2.85 -32.15 -10.63
C GLY A 149 1.65 -31.34 -10.14
N ASP A 150 1.83 -30.17 -9.54
CA ASP A 150 0.73 -29.29 -9.11
C ASP A 150 0.83 -27.87 -9.68
N ASP A 151 -0.34 -27.22 -9.77
CA ASP A 151 -0.71 -25.92 -10.34
C ASP A 151 -0.07 -24.69 -9.63
N GLY A 152 1.16 -24.82 -9.13
CA GLY A 152 1.82 -23.82 -8.26
C GLY A 152 2.42 -22.60 -8.97
N GLY A 153 2.32 -22.50 -10.30
CA GLY A 153 2.98 -21.45 -11.09
C GLY A 153 2.35 -20.06 -10.99
N GLU A 154 1.02 -19.97 -10.84
CA GLU A 154 0.32 -18.67 -10.79
C GLU A 154 0.60 -17.93 -9.47
N ASP A 155 0.62 -18.65 -8.34
CA ASP A 155 0.90 -18.08 -7.02
C ASP A 155 2.37 -17.60 -6.87
N GLU A 156 3.33 -18.25 -7.55
CA GLU A 156 4.74 -17.83 -7.58
C GLU A 156 4.96 -16.59 -8.45
N GLU A 157 4.27 -16.48 -9.58
CA GLU A 157 4.33 -15.31 -10.47
C GLU A 157 3.75 -14.06 -9.76
N ASP A 158 2.61 -14.19 -9.09
CA ASP A 158 1.97 -13.10 -8.33
C ASP A 158 2.87 -12.58 -7.19
N LYS A 159 3.57 -13.48 -6.49
CA LYS A 159 4.56 -13.10 -5.45
C LYS A 159 5.76 -12.37 -6.06
N THR A 160 6.25 -12.83 -7.21
CA THR A 160 7.37 -12.19 -7.91
C THR A 160 6.99 -10.78 -8.36
N ILE A 161 5.79 -10.60 -8.91
CA ILE A 161 5.25 -9.28 -9.29
C ILE A 161 5.17 -8.36 -8.06
N THR A 162 4.66 -8.87 -6.93
CA THR A 162 4.60 -8.10 -5.68
C THR A 162 5.99 -7.71 -5.17
N MET A 163 6.98 -8.60 -5.25
CA MET A 163 8.37 -8.30 -4.87
C MET A 163 8.99 -7.22 -5.75
N ILE A 164 8.73 -7.25 -7.07
CA ILE A 164 9.16 -6.19 -7.99
C ILE A 164 8.49 -4.86 -7.61
N GLY A 165 7.18 -4.88 -7.27
CA GLY A 165 6.46 -3.72 -6.76
C GLY A 165 7.09 -3.14 -5.49
N LEU A 166 7.49 -3.97 -4.53
CA LEU A 166 8.19 -3.53 -3.32
C LEU A 166 9.53 -2.86 -3.61
N LEU A 167 10.30 -3.38 -4.57
CA LEU A 167 11.56 -2.75 -5.00
C LEU A 167 11.31 -1.41 -5.70
N SER A 168 10.23 -1.30 -6.49
CA SER A 168 9.78 -0.03 -7.06
C SER A 168 9.45 0.98 -5.97
N THR A 169 8.68 0.58 -4.95
CA THR A 169 8.36 1.43 -3.80
C THR A 169 9.60 1.87 -3.03
N LEU A 170 10.60 0.99 -2.88
CA LEU A 170 11.88 1.37 -2.30
C LEU A 170 12.58 2.44 -3.14
N GLN A 171 12.60 2.29 -4.46
CA GLN A 171 13.18 3.28 -5.36
C GLN A 171 12.49 4.65 -5.20
N THR A 172 11.15 4.68 -5.22
CA THR A 172 10.37 5.91 -5.00
C THR A 172 10.73 6.57 -3.66
N LEU A 173 10.89 5.78 -2.60
CA LEU A 173 11.31 6.30 -1.29
C LEU A 173 12.74 6.85 -1.30
N LEU A 174 13.66 6.22 -2.03
CA LEU A 174 15.04 6.68 -2.16
C LEU A 174 15.11 7.99 -2.95
N ASP A 175 14.35 8.10 -4.04
CA ASP A 175 14.24 9.32 -4.83
C ASP A 175 13.67 10.48 -4.00
N LEU A 176 12.68 10.20 -3.14
CA LEU A 176 12.11 11.18 -2.21
C LEU A 176 13.14 11.76 -1.24
N VAL A 177 14.09 10.94 -0.78
CA VAL A 177 15.08 11.34 0.23
C VAL A 177 16.43 11.74 -0.37
N ASP A 178 16.60 11.78 -1.69
CA ASP A 178 17.90 12.03 -2.33
C ASP A 178 18.55 13.34 -1.86
N ASP A 179 17.74 14.39 -1.69
CA ASP A 179 18.15 15.69 -1.17
C ASP A 179 18.32 15.74 0.38
N ASN A 180 18.10 14.62 1.08
CA ASN A 180 18.17 14.48 2.54
C ASN A 180 19.33 13.56 2.97
N PRO A 181 20.60 14.00 2.89
CA PRO A 181 21.78 13.14 3.07
C PRO A 181 21.85 12.42 4.43
N GLU A 182 21.29 13.02 5.48
CA GLU A 182 21.20 12.38 6.80
C GLU A 182 20.27 11.17 6.78
N ILE A 183 19.14 11.26 6.06
CA ILE A 183 18.17 10.16 5.93
C ILE A 183 18.71 9.12 4.95
N SER A 184 19.29 9.52 3.82
CA SER A 184 19.90 8.60 2.86
C SER A 184 20.97 7.72 3.50
N SER A 185 21.83 8.30 4.37
CA SER A 185 22.83 7.52 5.12
C SER A 185 22.21 6.52 6.09
N LYS A 186 21.02 6.80 6.65
CA LYS A 186 20.30 5.85 7.51
C LYS A 186 19.59 4.75 6.71
N LEU A 187 19.26 5.00 5.44
CA LEU A 187 18.66 4.02 4.54
C LEU A 187 19.68 3.05 3.95
N GLU A 188 20.93 3.47 3.76
CA GLU A 188 22.00 2.67 3.17
C GLU A 188 22.12 1.23 3.76
N PRO A 189 22.10 1.01 5.08
CA PRO A 189 22.15 -0.35 5.63
C PRO A 189 20.94 -1.21 5.25
N VAL A 190 19.75 -0.61 5.14
CA VAL A 190 18.51 -1.32 4.78
C VAL A 190 18.58 -1.75 3.31
N VAL A 191 18.96 -0.82 2.42
CA VAL A 191 19.15 -1.09 0.98
C VAL A 191 20.23 -2.14 0.77
N PHE A 192 21.36 -2.03 1.48
CA PHE A 192 22.44 -3.02 1.42
C PHE A 192 21.94 -4.42 1.75
N ASN A 193 21.12 -4.58 2.80
CA ASN A 193 20.58 -5.88 3.18
C ASN A 193 19.64 -6.46 2.12
N ILE A 194 18.77 -5.65 1.51
CA ILE A 194 17.90 -6.10 0.41
C ILE A 194 18.75 -6.60 -0.77
N VAL A 195 19.74 -5.79 -1.20
CA VAL A 195 20.65 -6.16 -2.30
C VAL A 195 21.44 -7.42 -1.95
N HIS A 196 21.95 -7.52 -0.72
CA HIS A 196 22.65 -8.70 -0.25
C HIS A 196 21.75 -9.94 -0.29
N THR A 197 20.48 -9.85 0.14
CA THR A 197 19.50 -10.93 0.01
C THR A 197 19.35 -11.37 -1.44
N ILE A 198 19.19 -10.43 -2.38
CA ILE A 198 19.09 -10.75 -3.82
C ILE A 198 20.31 -11.54 -4.31
N TYR A 199 21.53 -11.15 -3.91
CA TYR A 199 22.76 -11.81 -4.35
C TYR A 199 23.12 -13.10 -3.60
N THR A 200 22.57 -13.33 -2.40
CA THR A 200 22.84 -14.53 -1.59
C THR A 200 21.75 -15.58 -1.67
N SER A 201 20.55 -15.19 -2.07
CA SER A 201 19.55 -16.10 -2.62
C SER A 201 20.04 -16.60 -3.98
N ASP A 202 20.85 -17.65 -4.00
CA ASP A 202 21.25 -18.37 -5.22
C ASP A 202 20.00 -18.95 -5.94
N ALA A 203 19.30 -18.15 -6.77
CA ALA A 203 18.35 -18.60 -7.79
C ALA A 203 17.92 -17.45 -8.72
N TYR A 204 18.74 -17.15 -9.73
CA TYR A 204 18.27 -16.78 -11.07
C TYR A 204 18.78 -17.84 -12.05
#